data_AF-A0A343TND1-F1
#
_entry.id   AF-A0A343TND1-F1
#
_cell.length_a   1.000
_cell.length_b   1.000
_cell.length_c   1.000
_cell.angle_alpha   90.00
_cell.angle_beta   90.00
_cell.angle_gamma   90.00
#
_symmetry.space_group_name_H-M   'P 1'
#
loop_
_entity.id
_entity.type
_entity.pdbx_description
1 polymer ?
#
loop_
_entity_poly.entity_id
_entity_poly.type
_entity_poly.pdbx_seq_one_letter_code
_entity_poly.pdbx_strand_id
1 'polypeptide(L)'
;MSSSQHTGRSVAVSIPREEQWTLHHVLLDRIERERTAESPELGPPSIEVYRAFDRLDDGETAFTLAQLEAVQSVLSAYHHAPTDWELDRPEIEALLVRVSDAIERAEAT
;
A
#
# COMPACT_ATOMS: atom_id res chain seq x y z
N MET A 1 26.21 11.07 -4.80
CA MET A 1 24.79 10.86 -5.11
C MET A 1 24.08 10.70 -3.78
N SER A 2 23.33 11.72 -3.37
CA SER A 2 22.78 11.80 -2.02
C SER A 2 21.54 10.90 -1.92
N SER A 3 21.68 9.77 -1.25
CA SER A 3 20.55 8.96 -0.80
C SER A 3 19.84 9.75 0.29
N SER A 4 18.79 10.49 -0.08
CA SER A 4 17.87 11.09 0.88
C SER A 4 17.13 9.98 1.60
N GLN A 5 17.75 9.48 2.68
CA GLN A 5 17.12 8.60 3.65
C GLN A 5 15.84 9.32 4.11
N HIS A 6 14.69 8.86 3.62
CA HIS A 6 13.39 9.27 4.14
C HIS A 6 13.24 8.62 5.52
N THR A 7 13.96 9.17 6.51
CA THR A 7 13.83 8.80 7.91
C THR A 7 12.55 9.41 8.48
N GLY A 8 11.41 9.04 7.89
CA GLY A 8 10.12 9.19 8.54
C GLY A 8 10.02 8.14 9.63
N ARG A 9 9.49 8.52 10.81
CA ARG A 9 9.16 7.56 11.85
C ARG A 9 8.21 6.51 11.25
N SER A 10 8.57 5.23 11.37
CA SER A 10 7.70 4.15 10.91
C SER A 10 6.70 3.78 12.00
N VAL A 11 5.47 3.47 11.59
CA VAL A 11 4.37 3.02 12.45
C VAL A 11 4.06 1.57 12.09
N ALA A 12 4.02 0.72 13.10
CA ALA A 12 3.66 -0.69 12.91
C ALA A 12 2.15 -0.80 12.64
N VAL A 13 1.81 -1.56 11.62
CA VAL A 13 0.44 -1.95 11.30
C VAL A 13 0.30 -3.44 11.62
N SER A 14 -0.70 -3.77 12.44
CA SER A 14 -1.02 -5.16 12.76
C SER A 14 -1.89 -5.75 11.65
N ILE A 15 -1.25 -6.33 10.64
CA ILE A 15 -1.92 -6.96 9.50
C ILE A 15 -1.87 -8.49 9.70
N PRO A 16 -3.02 -9.18 9.75
CA PRO A 16 -3.06 -10.64 9.73
C PRO A 16 -2.34 -11.21 8.50
N ARG A 17 -1.74 -12.40 8.62
CA ARG A 17 -0.95 -12.99 7.53
C ARG A 17 -1.71 -13.15 6.22
N GLU A 18 -3.00 -13.50 6.29
CA GLU A 18 -3.85 -13.62 5.10
C GLU A 18 -4.02 -12.27 4.40
N GLU A 19 -4.28 -11.20 5.15
CA GLU A 19 -4.38 -9.84 4.60
C GLU A 19 -3.03 -9.27 4.13
N GLN A 20 -1.91 -9.73 4.70
CA GLN A 20 -0.57 -9.37 4.18
C GLN A 20 -0.37 -9.88 2.76
N TRP A 21 -0.85 -11.09 2.45
CA TRP A 21 -0.81 -11.63 1.08
C TRP A 21 -1.69 -10.81 0.14
N THR A 22 -2.90 -10.45 0.56
CA THR A 22 -3.77 -9.57 -0.22
C THR A 22 -3.10 -8.23 -0.50
N LEU A 23 -2.53 -7.59 0.53
CA LEU A 23 -1.81 -6.33 0.37
C LEU A 23 -0.62 -6.48 -0.59
N HIS A 24 0.16 -7.55 -0.45
CA HIS A 24 1.29 -7.84 -1.33
C HIS A 24 0.85 -7.95 -2.78
N HIS A 25 -0.20 -8.73 -3.07
CA HIS A 25 -0.68 -8.90 -4.44
C HIS A 25 -1.29 -7.62 -5.02
N VAL A 26 -2.00 -6.81 -4.22
CA VAL A 26 -2.53 -5.52 -4.68
C VAL A 26 -1.39 -4.58 -5.07
N LEU A 27 -0.35 -4.48 -4.24
CA LEU A 27 0.81 -3.62 -4.53
C LEU A 27 1.60 -4.14 -5.74
N LEU A 28 1.77 -5.46 -5.86
CA LEU A 28 2.44 -6.08 -7.01
C LEU A 28 1.69 -5.80 -8.31
N ASP A 29 0.37 -6.07 -8.36
CA ASP A 29 -0.45 -5.82 -9.54
C ASP A 29 -0.41 -4.32 -9.93
N ARG A 30 -0.40 -3.41 -8.95
CA ARG A 30 -0.28 -1.97 -9.22
C ARG A 30 1.05 -1.60 -9.87
N ILE A 31 2.14 -2.22 -9.44
CA ILE A 31 3.49 -2.05 -9.99
C ILE A 31 3.59 -2.67 -11.38
N GLU A 32 3.00 -3.85 -11.59
CA GLU A 32 3.02 -4.54 -12.88
C GLU A 32 2.19 -3.81 -13.95
N ARG A 33 1.01 -3.28 -13.59
CA ARG A 33 0.17 -2.47 -14.50
C ARG A 33 0.84 -1.20 -15.00
N GLU A 34 1.81 -0.65 -14.26
CA GLU A 34 2.65 0.45 -14.76
C GLU A 34 3.55 -0.03 -15.89
N ARG A 35 4.20 -1.19 -15.73
CA ARG A 35 5.11 -1.77 -16.72
C ARG A 35 4.40 -2.13 -18.02
N THR A 36 3.14 -2.52 -17.95
CA THR A 36 2.32 -2.88 -19.13
C THR A 36 1.58 -1.68 -19.74
N ALA A 37 1.62 -0.50 -19.10
CA ALA A 37 0.85 0.70 -19.46
C ALA A 37 -0.68 0.47 -19.52
N GLU A 38 -1.18 -0.54 -18.81
CA GLU A 38 -2.60 -0.97 -18.84
C GLU A 38 -3.52 -0.13 -17.94
N SER A 39 -3.00 0.86 -17.23
CA SER A 39 -3.80 1.73 -16.36
C SER A 39 -3.35 3.20 -16.42
N PRO A 40 -3.57 3.89 -17.56
CA PRO A 40 -3.24 5.31 -17.71
C PRO A 40 -4.04 6.21 -16.76
N GLU A 41 -5.20 5.75 -16.29
CA GLU A 41 -6.11 6.46 -15.40
C GLU A 41 -5.64 6.55 -13.93
N LEU A 42 -4.69 5.69 -13.51
CA LEU A 42 -4.10 5.74 -12.16
C LEU A 42 -2.70 6.38 -12.14
N GLY A 43 -2.18 6.82 -13.29
CA GLY A 43 -0.82 7.35 -13.44
C GLY A 43 0.28 6.35 -13.07
N PRO A 44 1.56 6.75 -12.99
CA PRO A 44 2.62 5.91 -12.43
C PRO A 44 2.50 5.82 -10.90
N PRO A 45 2.82 4.66 -10.28
CA PRO A 45 2.82 4.52 -8.83
C PRO A 45 3.91 5.40 -8.22
N SER A 46 3.66 5.94 -7.03
CA SER A 46 4.67 6.75 -6.33
C SER A 46 5.85 5.87 -5.87
N ILE A 47 7.02 6.47 -5.64
CA ILE A 47 8.18 5.75 -5.10
C ILE A 47 7.88 5.09 -3.74
N GLU A 48 6.91 5.64 -2.99
CA GLU A 48 6.52 5.08 -1.70
C GLU A 48 5.71 3.79 -1.84
N VAL A 49 5.01 3.57 -2.96
CA VAL A 49 4.38 2.27 -3.28
C VAL A 49 5.46 1.20 -3.41
N TYR A 50 6.52 1.47 -4.17
CA TYR A 50 7.65 0.55 -4.33
C TYR A 50 8.33 0.26 -2.99
N ARG A 51 8.60 1.29 -2.19
CA ARG A 51 9.22 1.12 -0.87
C ARG A 51 8.33 0.36 0.11
N ALA A 52 7.02 0.57 0.07
CA ALA A 52 6.08 -0.19 0.88
C ALA A 52 6.03 -1.66 0.44
N PHE A 53 6.07 -1.92 -0.87
CA PHE A 53 6.16 -3.26 -1.42
C PHE A 53 7.44 -3.98 -0.97
N ASP A 54 8.62 -3.37 -1.14
CA ASP A 54 9.90 -3.97 -0.74
C ASP A 54 9.89 -4.37 0.74
N ARG A 55 9.37 -3.50 1.61
CA ARG A 55 9.24 -3.80 3.04
C ARG A 55 8.32 -4.97 3.32
N LEU A 56 7.18 -5.02 2.64
CA LEU A 56 6.23 -6.10 2.79
C LEU A 56 6.79 -7.43 2.28
N ASP A 57 7.58 -7.41 1.19
CA ASP A 57 8.28 -8.57 0.63
C ASP A 57 9.36 -9.10 1.60
N ASP A 58 10.04 -8.20 2.33
CA ASP A 58 10.94 -8.53 3.43
C ASP A 58 10.21 -9.01 4.70
N GLY A 59 8.87 -9.02 4.71
CA GLY A 59 8.03 -9.43 5.84
C GLY A 59 7.87 -8.35 6.93
N GLU A 60 8.24 -7.11 6.64
CA GLU A 60 8.02 -5.96 7.53
C GLU A 60 6.59 -5.41 7.39
N THR A 61 5.97 -5.05 8.51
CA THR A 61 4.67 -4.36 8.54
C THR A 61 4.74 -2.99 9.20
N ALA A 62 5.92 -2.37 9.17
CA ALA A 62 6.15 -1.03 9.68
C ALA A 62 6.41 -0.05 8.53
N PHE A 63 5.54 0.94 8.40
CA PHE A 63 5.53 1.86 7.26
C PHE A 63 5.69 3.31 7.74
N THR A 64 6.34 4.16 6.94
CA THR A 64 6.32 5.61 7.17
C THR A 64 4.93 6.17 6.84
N LEU A 65 4.62 7.40 7.30
CA LEU A 65 3.36 8.07 6.94
C LEU A 65 3.15 8.14 5.41
N ALA A 66 4.17 8.56 4.67
CA ALA A 66 4.11 8.65 3.20
C ALA A 66 3.89 7.28 2.53
N GLN A 67 4.41 6.20 3.12
CA GLN A 67 4.15 4.83 2.67
C GLN A 67 2.70 4.42 2.96
N LEU A 68 2.18 4.75 4.15
CA LEU A 68 0.79 4.46 4.51
C LEU A 68 -0.20 5.20 3.60
N GLU A 69 0.03 6.48 3.33
CA GLU A 69 -0.80 7.29 2.41
C GLU A 69 -0.77 6.72 0.99
N ALA A 70 0.41 6.32 0.51
CA ALA A 70 0.55 5.69 -0.80
C ALA A 70 -0.18 4.35 -0.87
N VAL A 71 -0.06 3.51 0.15
CA VAL A 71 -0.79 2.24 0.26
C VAL A 71 -2.30 2.48 0.33
N GLN A 72 -2.77 3.45 1.13
CA GLN A 72 -4.19 3.80 1.23
C GLN A 72 -4.75 4.24 -0.12
N SER A 73 -4.00 5.04 -0.88
CA SER A 73 -4.39 5.47 -2.23
C SER A 73 -4.56 4.29 -3.18
N VAL A 74 -3.63 3.32 -3.17
CA VAL A 74 -3.74 2.12 -4.00
C VAL A 74 -4.92 1.25 -3.56
N LEU A 75 -5.05 0.94 -2.28
CA LEU A 75 -6.16 0.14 -1.76
C LEU A 75 -7.52 0.79 -2.08
N SER A 76 -7.62 2.11 -1.99
CA SER A 76 -8.83 2.84 -2.33
C SER A 76 -9.15 2.73 -3.81
N ALA A 77 -8.16 2.85 -4.70
CA ALA A 77 -8.36 2.65 -6.12
C ALA A 77 -8.87 1.23 -6.44
N TYR A 78 -8.28 0.21 -5.81
CA TYR A 78 -8.65 -1.19 -6.02
C TYR A 78 -10.02 -1.53 -5.41
N HIS A 79 -10.35 -0.93 -4.28
CA HIS A 79 -11.67 -1.03 -3.68
C HIS A 79 -12.76 -0.42 -4.58
N HIS A 80 -12.49 0.66 -5.33
CA HIS A 80 -13.51 1.27 -6.19
C HIS A 80 -13.53 0.74 -7.63
N ALA A 81 -12.50 -0.01 -8.05
CA ALA A 81 -12.41 -0.51 -9.40
C ALA A 81 -13.34 -1.73 -9.63
N PRO A 82 -14.09 -1.77 -10.75
CA PRO A 82 -14.80 -2.96 -11.19
C PRO A 82 -13.78 -3.92 -11.83
N THR A 83 -13.05 -4.67 -11.01
CA THR A 83 -11.90 -5.49 -11.42
C THR A 83 -11.94 -6.86 -10.77
N ASP A 84 -10.97 -7.72 -11.10
CA ASP A 84 -10.81 -9.09 -10.59
C ASP A 84 -10.75 -9.19 -9.03
N TRP A 85 -10.63 -8.06 -8.34
CA TRP A 85 -10.57 -7.93 -6.89
C TRP A 85 -11.93 -7.93 -6.18
N GLU A 86 -13.03 -8.21 -6.88
CA GLU A 86 -14.36 -8.25 -6.26
C GLU A 86 -14.48 -9.27 -5.13
N LEU A 87 -13.81 -10.42 -5.25
CA LEU A 87 -13.83 -11.47 -4.22
C LEU A 87 -13.03 -11.07 -2.98
N ASP A 88 -11.91 -10.36 -3.15
CA ASP A 88 -11.03 -9.90 -2.08
C ASP A 88 -11.41 -8.49 -1.55
N ARG A 89 -12.53 -7.93 -2.02
CA ARG A 89 -13.01 -6.60 -1.63
C ARG A 89 -13.19 -6.46 -0.10
N PRO A 90 -13.73 -7.45 0.64
CA PRO A 90 -13.80 -7.37 2.10
C PRO A 90 -12.42 -7.25 2.75
N GLU A 91 -11.42 -7.98 2.25
CA GLU A 91 -10.05 -7.94 2.73
C GLU A 91 -9.38 -6.60 2.42
N ILE A 92 -9.62 -6.05 1.22
CA ILE A 92 -9.16 -4.70 0.83
C ILE A 92 -9.80 -3.62 1.72
N GLU A 93 -11.09 -3.72 2.01
CA GLU A 93 -11.79 -2.82 2.93
C GLU A 93 -11.19 -2.92 4.35
N ALA A 94 -10.94 -4.13 4.83
CA ALA A 94 -10.34 -4.36 6.14
C ALA A 94 -8.90 -3.80 6.22
N LEU A 95 -8.14 -3.89 5.12
CA LEU A 95 -6.83 -3.25 4.99
C LEU A 95 -6.94 -1.73 4.99
N LEU A 96 -7.92 -1.15 4.28
CA LEU A 96 -8.17 0.30 4.27
C LEU A 96 -8.42 0.85 5.66
N VAL A 97 -9.25 0.19 6.47
CA VAL A 97 -9.51 0.59 7.85
C VAL A 97 -8.21 0.59 8.65
N ARG A 98 -7.43 -0.50 8.60
CA ARG A 98 -6.18 -0.62 9.36
C ARG A 98 -5.12 0.40 8.98
N VAL A 99 -4.98 0.68 7.68
CA VAL A 99 -4.04 1.68 7.16
C VAL A 99 -4.51 3.08 7.55
N SER A 100 -5.81 3.37 7.46
CA SER A 100 -6.37 4.68 7.87
C SER A 100 -6.15 4.92 9.36
N ASP A 101 -6.45 3.94 10.22
CA ASP A 101 -6.17 4.03 11.66
C ASP A 101 -4.67 4.26 11.94
N ALA A 102 -3.78 3.67 11.13
CA ALA A 102 -2.34 3.85 11.29
C ALA A 102 -1.87 5.26 10.89
N ILE A 103 -2.47 5.84 9.85
CA ILE A 103 -2.25 7.22 9.43
C ILE A 103 -2.68 8.17 10.55
N GLU A 104 -3.90 8.02 11.08
CA GLU A 104 -4.40 8.86 12.17
C GLU A 104 -3.49 8.81 13.41
N ARG A 105 -3.00 7.61 13.78
CA ARG A 105 -2.03 7.47 14.87
C ARG A 105 -0.69 8.15 14.55
N ALA A 106 -0.23 8.08 13.30
CA ALA A 106 1.03 8.69 12.88
C ALA A 106 0.96 10.23 12.90
N GLU A 107 -0.18 10.80 12.53
CA GLU A 107 -0.42 12.25 12.53
C GLU A 107 -0.63 12.82 13.94
N ALA A 108 -1.19 12.02 14.86
CA ALA A 108 -1.42 12.42 16.24
C ALA A 108 -0.15 12.44 17.12
N THR A 109 1.01 12.07 16.58
CA THR A 109 2.28 11.88 17.32
C THR A 109 3.30 12.97 17.00
#